data_AF-A0A918GAG6-F1
#
_entry.id   AF-A0A918GAG6-F1
#
_cell.length_a   1.000
_cell.length_b   1.000
_cell.length_c   1.000
_cell.angle_alpha   90.00
_cell.angle_beta   90.00
_cell.angle_gamma   90.00
#
_symmetry.space_group_name_H-M   'P 1'
#
loop_
_entity.id
_entity.type
_entity.pdbx_description
1 polymer ?
#
loop_
_entity_poly.entity_id
_entity_poly.type
_entity_poly.pdbx_seq_one_letter_code
_entity_poly.pdbx_strand_id
1 'polypeptide(L)'
;MSFWRTKSPQLRKRISIGTGSLIVLSTLVLTTGCSSTQGSENPLDYEPKSRSTETVQAEISELSSRLFDVMSIKSKVTKPGPDVQPCDSDDANSGKVYRIRHPWSAYGAGNDAMEKGMANLRQGLPKQGWKIEKVGNDGSSNKNMQILAVHEKTLSQAEITWLKGLDGHEPLIEVSLYSRCFRSTNDSEQG
;
A
#
# COMPACT_ATOMS: atom_id res chain seq x y z
N MET A 1 9.66 -25.29 48.85
CA MET A 1 9.16 -26.68 49.05
C MET A 1 8.13 -26.96 47.96
N SER A 2 8.32 -28.08 47.23
CA SER A 2 7.35 -28.80 46.38
C SER A 2 6.85 -28.04 45.14
N PHE A 3 7.42 -28.16 43.93
CA PHE A 3 7.64 -29.36 43.09
C PHE A 3 6.35 -30.14 42.83
N TRP A 4 5.73 -29.99 41.65
CA TRP A 4 5.22 -31.12 40.87
C TRP A 4 5.25 -30.77 39.37
N ARG A 5 5.92 -31.66 38.65
CA ARG A 5 6.20 -31.73 37.23
C ARG A 5 5.33 -32.86 36.71
N THR A 6 4.47 -32.63 35.71
CA THR A 6 3.77 -33.72 35.01
C THR A 6 4.21 -33.77 33.55
N LYS A 7 5.06 -34.76 33.25
CA LYS A 7 5.30 -35.32 31.91
C LYS A 7 4.18 -36.32 31.59
N SER A 8 3.80 -36.43 30.32
CA SER A 8 3.38 -37.66 29.62
C SER A 8 2.91 -37.32 28.19
N PRO A 9 2.82 -38.27 27.23
CA PRO A 9 3.95 -38.90 26.55
C PRO A 9 3.88 -38.75 25.01
N GLN A 10 5.01 -39.09 24.38
CA GLN A 10 5.21 -39.24 22.95
C GLN A 10 4.30 -40.34 22.35
N LEU A 11 3.73 -40.11 21.17
CA LEU A 11 3.30 -41.20 20.29
C LEU A 11 3.87 -41.00 18.88
N ARG A 12 4.85 -41.84 18.58
CA ARG A 12 5.44 -42.04 17.25
C ARG A 12 4.46 -42.83 16.38
N LYS A 13 4.30 -42.44 15.12
CA LYS A 13 3.91 -43.38 14.06
C LYS A 13 4.97 -43.35 12.96
N ARG A 14 5.75 -44.44 12.94
CA ARG A 14 6.60 -44.85 11.82
C ARG A 14 5.69 -45.48 10.77
N ILE A 15 5.77 -45.04 9.52
CA ILE A 15 5.22 -45.78 8.39
C ILE A 15 6.39 -46.45 7.67
N SER A 16 6.21 -47.74 7.44
CA SER A 16 7.20 -48.71 6.97
C SER A 16 7.38 -48.62 5.45
N ILE A 17 8.62 -48.77 5.01
CA ILE A 17 9.01 -48.90 3.60
C ILE A 17 8.90 -50.39 3.24
N GLY A 18 8.07 -50.71 2.25
CA GLY A 18 7.94 -52.06 1.69
C GLY A 18 8.47 -52.08 0.26
N THR A 19 9.57 -52.79 0.05
CA THR A 19 10.17 -53.14 -1.24
C THR A 19 9.35 -54.23 -1.94
N GLY A 20 9.06 -54.03 -3.23
CA GLY A 20 8.51 -55.05 -4.12
C GLY A 20 8.83 -54.69 -5.58
N SER A 21 9.48 -55.62 -6.29
CA SER A 21 10.11 -55.41 -7.60
C SER A 21 9.20 -55.83 -8.76
N LEU A 22 9.42 -55.17 -9.91
CA LEU A 22 9.47 -55.72 -11.29
C LEU A 22 8.19 -55.78 -12.21
N ILE A 23 8.38 -55.10 -13.36
CA ILE A 23 7.90 -55.28 -14.76
C ILE A 23 6.57 -54.57 -15.18
N VAL A 24 6.66 -53.73 -16.22
CA VAL A 24 6.05 -53.88 -17.57
C VAL A 24 6.05 -52.51 -18.29
N LEU A 25 6.60 -52.48 -19.51
CA LEU A 25 6.54 -51.37 -20.47
C LEU A 25 5.10 -50.95 -20.81
N SER A 26 4.82 -49.65 -20.81
CA SER A 26 3.83 -49.05 -21.71
C SER A 26 4.13 -47.56 -21.90
N THR A 27 4.61 -47.24 -23.10
CA THR A 27 4.75 -45.88 -23.63
C THR A 27 3.37 -45.32 -23.95
N LEU A 28 2.95 -44.28 -23.24
CA LEU A 28 1.96 -43.33 -23.74
C LEU A 28 2.57 -41.93 -23.59
N VAL A 29 3.11 -41.40 -24.68
CA VAL A 29 3.50 -39.99 -24.78
C VAL A 29 2.20 -39.21 -24.91
N LEU A 30 1.62 -38.84 -23.77
CA LEU A 30 0.66 -37.75 -23.73
C LEU A 30 1.49 -36.47 -23.86
N THR A 31 1.58 -35.94 -25.07
CA THR A 31 1.92 -34.52 -25.26
C THR A 31 0.82 -33.72 -24.56
N THR A 32 0.98 -33.48 -23.26
CA THR A 32 0.31 -32.35 -22.63
C THR A 32 0.90 -31.13 -23.31
N GLY A 33 0.18 -30.63 -24.31
CA GLY A 33 0.39 -29.30 -24.80
C GLY A 33 0.31 -28.38 -23.60
N CYS A 34 1.43 -27.75 -23.25
CA CYS A 34 1.39 -26.54 -22.46
C CYS A 34 0.62 -25.52 -23.30
N SER A 35 -0.71 -25.51 -23.17
CA SER A 35 -1.47 -24.30 -23.48
C SER A 35 -0.93 -23.24 -22.53
N SER A 36 -0.03 -22.42 -23.06
CA SER A 36 0.26 -21.11 -22.50
C SER A 36 -1.04 -20.34 -22.60
N THR A 37 -1.89 -20.45 -21.59
CA THR A 37 -3.01 -19.53 -21.40
C THR A 37 -2.35 -18.20 -21.11
N GLN A 38 -2.12 -17.44 -22.17
CA GLN A 38 -1.76 -16.03 -22.12
C GLN A 38 -3.02 -15.31 -21.66
N GLY A 39 -3.31 -15.43 -20.36
CA GLY A 39 -4.26 -14.56 -19.71
C GLY A 39 -3.73 -13.16 -19.86
N SER A 40 -4.45 -12.31 -20.58
CA SER A 40 -4.28 -10.87 -20.49
C SER A 40 -4.63 -10.48 -19.05
N GLU A 41 -3.66 -10.59 -18.16
CA GLU A 41 -3.78 -10.09 -16.80
C GLU A 41 -3.83 -8.57 -16.93
N ASN A 42 -5.01 -7.99 -16.71
CA ASN A 42 -5.11 -6.56 -16.49
C ASN A 42 -4.18 -6.24 -15.32
N PRO A 43 -3.17 -5.36 -15.45
CA PRO A 43 -2.18 -5.10 -14.41
C PRO A 43 -2.80 -4.53 -13.13
N LEU A 44 -4.07 -4.10 -13.22
CA LEU A 44 -4.90 -3.74 -12.10
C LEU A 44 -5.87 -4.88 -11.78
N ASP A 45 -6.01 -5.22 -10.50
CA ASP A 45 -6.99 -6.19 -9.99
C ASP A 45 -8.45 -5.65 -10.01
N TYR A 46 -8.69 -4.59 -10.78
CA TYR A 46 -9.99 -3.93 -10.94
C TYR A 46 -10.10 -3.20 -12.27
N GLU A 47 -11.34 -2.94 -12.68
CA GLU A 47 -11.64 -2.12 -13.84
C GLU A 47 -11.60 -0.61 -13.47
N PRO A 48 -10.69 0.19 -14.07
CA PRO A 48 -10.57 1.61 -13.75
C PRO A 48 -11.77 2.42 -14.25
N LYS A 49 -12.35 3.23 -13.37
CA LYS A 49 -13.48 4.10 -13.72
C LYS A 49 -13.00 5.27 -14.57
N SER A 50 -13.80 5.68 -15.57
CA SER A 50 -13.58 6.93 -16.27
C SER A 50 -13.94 8.12 -15.38
N ARG A 51 -13.02 9.07 -15.22
CA ARG A 51 -13.19 10.30 -14.43
C ARG A 51 -12.44 11.45 -15.10
N SER A 52 -12.89 12.69 -14.88
CA SER A 52 -12.09 13.85 -15.28
C SER A 52 -10.90 14.04 -14.34
N THR A 53 -9.76 14.40 -14.91
CA THR A 53 -8.52 14.64 -14.16
C THR A 53 -8.71 15.72 -13.10
N GLU A 54 -9.44 16.79 -13.44
CA GLU A 54 -9.70 17.93 -12.58
C GLU A 54 -10.52 17.52 -11.35
N THR A 55 -11.50 16.63 -11.54
CA THR A 55 -12.34 16.11 -10.44
C THR A 55 -11.49 15.31 -9.45
N VAL A 56 -10.62 14.43 -9.95
CA VAL A 56 -9.75 13.63 -9.09
C VAL A 56 -8.70 14.50 -8.41
N GLN A 57 -8.20 15.54 -9.08
CA GLN A 57 -7.23 16.48 -8.52
C GLN A 57 -7.84 17.30 -7.38
N ALA A 58 -9.08 17.76 -7.53
CA ALA A 58 -9.82 18.45 -6.47
C ALA A 58 -10.09 17.51 -5.27
N GLU A 59 -10.48 16.26 -5.53
CA GLU A 59 -10.70 15.24 -4.49
C GLU A 59 -9.42 14.97 -3.67
N ILE A 60 -8.28 14.81 -4.33
CA ILE A 60 -6.97 14.62 -3.66
C ILE A 60 -6.51 15.89 -2.94
N SER A 61 -6.77 17.08 -3.49
CA SER A 61 -6.49 18.34 -2.81
C SER A 61 -7.26 18.43 -1.47
N GLU A 62 -8.55 18.13 -1.51
CA GLU A 62 -9.42 18.19 -0.34
C GLU A 62 -9.04 17.15 0.73
N LEU A 63 -8.77 15.90 0.32
CA LEU A 63 -8.26 14.87 1.22
C LEU A 63 -6.93 15.26 1.84
N SER A 64 -6.03 15.86 1.05
CA SER A 64 -4.72 16.32 1.53
C SER A 64 -4.83 17.41 2.60
N SER A 65 -5.66 18.43 2.36
CA SER A 65 -5.91 19.48 3.34
C SER A 65 -6.49 18.91 4.64
N ARG A 66 -7.44 17.98 4.54
CA ARG A 66 -7.99 17.29 5.72
C ARG A 66 -6.93 16.50 6.50
N LEU A 67 -6.01 15.80 5.82
CA LEU A 67 -4.89 15.11 6.48
C LEU A 67 -4.02 16.10 7.28
N PHE A 68 -3.73 17.27 6.71
CA PHE A 68 -3.00 18.32 7.39
C PHE A 68 -3.75 18.85 8.62
N ASP A 69 -5.05 19.11 8.50
CA ASP A 69 -5.89 19.56 9.62
C ASP A 69 -5.93 18.52 10.75
N VAL A 70 -6.02 17.24 10.43
CA VAL A 70 -6.01 16.15 11.42
C VAL A 70 -4.70 16.13 12.21
N MET A 71 -3.55 16.41 11.59
CA MET A 71 -2.29 16.48 12.33
C MET A 71 -2.37 17.53 13.44
N SER A 72 -3.06 18.65 13.22
CA SER A 72 -3.31 19.67 14.25
C SER A 72 -2.02 20.15 14.95
N ILE A 73 -0.97 20.40 14.16
CA ILE A 73 0.32 20.93 14.61
C ILE A 73 0.63 22.23 13.91
N LYS A 74 1.38 23.11 14.59
CA LYS A 74 1.91 24.31 13.97
C LYS A 74 3.21 23.95 13.24
N SER A 75 3.13 23.84 11.91
CA SER A 75 4.27 23.52 11.04
C SER A 75 4.23 24.34 9.75
N LYS A 76 5.34 24.34 9.02
CA LYS A 76 5.39 24.71 7.60
C LYS A 76 4.95 23.52 6.74
N VAL A 77 4.56 23.79 5.51
CA VAL A 77 4.18 22.77 4.52
C VAL A 77 4.85 23.09 3.18
N THR A 78 5.37 22.06 2.51
CA THR A 78 5.96 22.19 1.17
C THR A 78 4.90 22.50 0.11
N LYS A 79 5.29 23.20 -0.96
CA LYS A 79 4.49 23.40 -2.18
C LYS A 79 5.30 22.75 -3.31
N PRO A 80 4.75 21.82 -4.12
CA PRO A 80 3.60 22.04 -5.00
C PRO A 80 2.33 21.26 -4.59
N GLY A 81 1.22 21.55 -5.30
CA GLY A 81 -0.05 20.82 -5.15
C GLY A 81 -0.06 19.46 -5.87
N PRO A 82 -1.21 18.78 -5.94
CA PRO A 82 -1.32 17.48 -6.59
C PRO A 82 -1.04 17.53 -8.09
N ASP A 83 -0.41 16.48 -8.61
CA ASP A 83 -0.03 16.31 -10.01
C ASP A 83 -0.52 14.99 -10.61
N VAL A 84 -0.63 14.95 -11.93
CA VAL A 84 -1.06 13.77 -12.70
C VAL A 84 0.16 12.89 -12.96
N GLN A 85 0.02 11.59 -12.71
CA GLN A 85 1.05 10.59 -12.96
C GLN A 85 0.42 9.38 -13.68
N PRO A 86 1.14 8.72 -14.60
CA PRO A 86 0.69 7.43 -15.11
C PRO A 86 0.62 6.42 -13.95
N CYS A 87 -0.32 5.48 -14.05
CA CYS A 87 -0.22 4.27 -13.26
C CYS A 87 0.68 3.27 -13.96
N ASP A 88 1.39 2.46 -13.18
CA ASP A 88 2.14 1.33 -13.72
C ASP A 88 1.12 0.32 -14.28
N SER A 89 1.02 0.25 -15.61
CA SER A 89 0.21 -0.75 -16.30
C SER A 89 1.10 -1.49 -17.29
N ASP A 90 1.46 -2.72 -16.95
CA ASP A 90 2.29 -3.59 -17.80
C ASP A 90 1.59 -4.05 -19.10
N ASP A 91 0.33 -3.66 -19.31
CA ASP A 91 -0.43 -3.98 -20.51
C ASP A 91 -0.54 -2.79 -21.46
N ALA A 92 0.06 -2.92 -22.65
CA ALA A 92 -0.08 -1.98 -23.76
C ALA A 92 -1.54 -1.83 -24.25
N ASN A 93 -2.45 -2.74 -23.85
CA ASN A 93 -3.84 -2.79 -24.31
C ASN A 93 -4.88 -2.28 -23.29
N SER A 94 -4.52 -1.96 -22.05
CA SER A 94 -5.48 -1.51 -21.03
C SER A 94 -5.92 -0.04 -21.15
N GLY A 95 -5.37 0.69 -22.13
CA GLY A 95 -5.50 2.13 -22.27
C GLY A 95 -4.66 2.88 -21.22
N LYS A 96 -4.31 4.13 -21.51
CA LYS A 96 -3.55 4.97 -20.57
C LYS A 96 -4.39 5.24 -19.32
N VAL A 97 -3.96 4.70 -18.19
CA VAL A 97 -4.56 4.94 -16.87
C VAL A 97 -3.67 5.87 -16.07
N TYR A 98 -4.29 6.77 -15.32
CA TYR A 98 -3.62 7.80 -14.55
C TYR A 98 -4.02 7.74 -13.09
N ARG A 99 -3.20 8.33 -12.24
CA ARG A 99 -3.51 8.68 -10.85
C ARG A 99 -3.13 10.13 -10.60
N ILE A 100 -3.77 10.73 -9.60
CA ILE A 100 -3.28 11.96 -9.01
C ILE A 100 -2.39 11.60 -7.83
N ARG A 101 -1.20 12.19 -7.74
CA ARG A 101 -0.30 12.08 -6.59
C ARG A 101 -0.15 13.46 -5.95
N HIS A 102 0.02 13.50 -4.63
CA HIS A 102 0.28 14.74 -3.90
C HIS A 102 1.27 14.48 -2.76
N PRO A 103 2.58 14.56 -3.06
CA PRO A 103 3.60 14.49 -2.03
C PRO A 103 3.78 15.85 -1.36
N TRP A 104 3.88 15.87 -0.03
CA TRP A 104 4.26 17.05 0.72
C TRP A 104 4.79 16.68 2.10
N SER A 105 5.47 17.63 2.73
CA SER A 105 6.03 17.45 4.08
C SER A 105 5.59 18.56 5.01
N ALA A 106 5.25 18.19 6.24
CA ALA A 106 5.14 19.09 7.39
C ALA A 106 6.50 19.18 8.10
N TYR A 107 7.05 20.39 8.24
CA TYR A 107 8.39 20.64 8.80
C TYR A 107 8.44 21.95 9.60
N GLY A 108 9.58 22.33 10.20
CA GLY A 108 9.66 23.55 11.01
C GLY A 108 9.11 23.41 12.42
N ALA A 109 8.82 22.19 12.87
CA ALA A 109 8.39 21.88 14.23
C ALA A 109 9.30 20.81 14.84
N GLY A 110 9.45 20.81 16.17
CA GLY A 110 10.27 19.83 16.88
C GLY A 110 9.66 18.42 16.90
N ASN A 111 10.47 17.43 17.24
CA ASN A 111 10.06 16.02 17.29
C ASN A 111 8.83 15.77 18.19
N ASP A 112 8.69 16.46 19.32
CA ASP A 112 7.51 16.34 20.20
C ASP A 112 6.20 16.74 19.49
N ALA A 113 6.27 17.78 18.66
CA ALA A 113 5.12 18.20 17.85
C ALA A 113 4.84 17.18 16.75
N MET A 114 5.87 16.66 16.08
CA MET A 114 5.69 15.64 15.04
C MET A 114 5.09 14.34 15.62
N GLU A 115 5.53 13.91 16.80
CA GLU A 115 4.96 12.77 17.51
C GLU A 115 3.47 12.99 17.79
N LYS A 116 3.11 14.18 18.30
CA LYS A 116 1.71 14.56 18.52
C LYS A 116 0.92 14.54 17.21
N GLY A 117 1.49 15.02 16.11
CA GLY A 117 0.87 14.98 14.77
C GLY A 117 0.55 13.56 14.32
N MET A 118 1.50 12.63 14.47
CA MET A 118 1.31 11.21 14.15
C MET A 118 0.25 10.55 15.05
N ALA A 119 0.23 10.90 16.35
CA ALA A 119 -0.77 10.40 17.28
C ALA A 119 -2.19 10.90 16.91
N ASN A 120 -2.31 12.18 16.54
CA ASN A 120 -3.57 12.76 16.09
C ASN A 120 -4.07 12.10 14.81
N LEU A 121 -3.20 11.86 13.82
CA LEU A 121 -3.53 11.10 12.62
C LEU A 121 -4.07 9.72 12.96
N ARG A 122 -3.36 8.95 13.78
CA ARG A 122 -3.80 7.60 14.18
C ARG A 122 -5.21 7.58 14.78
N GLN A 123 -5.58 8.61 15.55
CA GLN A 123 -6.89 8.70 16.19
C GLN A 123 -7.97 9.36 15.32
N GLY A 124 -7.58 10.29 14.45
CA GLY A 124 -8.47 11.13 13.66
C GLY A 124 -8.83 10.54 12.31
N LEU A 125 -7.90 9.84 11.66
CA LEU A 125 -8.12 9.26 10.32
C LEU A 125 -9.36 8.37 10.24
N PRO A 126 -9.60 7.41 11.16
CA PRO A 126 -10.81 6.59 11.11
C PRO A 126 -12.12 7.38 11.18
N LYS A 127 -12.13 8.50 11.89
CA LYS A 127 -13.29 9.39 12.00
C LYS A 127 -13.59 10.15 10.71
N GLN A 128 -12.64 10.17 9.78
CA GLN A 128 -12.73 10.83 8.48
C GLN A 128 -12.79 9.82 7.32
N GLY A 129 -13.23 8.59 7.57
CA GLY A 129 -13.44 7.58 6.52
C GLY A 129 -12.16 6.92 6.02
N TRP A 130 -11.10 6.92 6.81
CA TRP A 130 -9.86 6.20 6.49
C TRP A 130 -9.77 4.90 7.28
N LYS A 131 -9.57 3.79 6.57
CA LYS A 131 -9.14 2.53 7.17
C LYS A 131 -7.61 2.54 7.30
N ILE A 132 -7.11 2.37 8.52
CA ILE A 132 -5.67 2.22 8.76
C ILE A 132 -5.29 0.76 8.47
N GLU A 133 -4.45 0.54 7.48
CA GLU A 133 -3.93 -0.79 7.11
C GLU A 133 -2.69 -1.15 7.92
N LYS A 134 -1.86 -0.16 8.26
CA LYS A 134 -0.61 -0.37 9.02
C LYS A 134 -0.31 0.81 9.91
N VAL A 135 0.14 0.50 11.13
CA VAL A 135 0.93 1.41 11.96
C VAL A 135 2.18 0.66 12.38
N GLY A 136 3.36 1.18 12.05
CA GLY A 136 4.61 0.51 12.39
C GLY A 136 5.79 1.18 11.73
N ASN A 137 6.93 0.49 11.66
CA ASN A 137 8.11 1.06 11.04
C ASN A 137 8.02 1.03 9.51
N ASP A 138 8.62 2.01 8.85
CA ASP A 138 8.75 2.11 7.38
C ASP A 138 9.66 1.04 6.76
N GLY A 139 10.36 0.24 7.59
CA GLY A 139 11.29 -0.79 7.14
C GLY A 139 12.70 -0.28 6.84
N SER A 140 12.95 1.03 6.96
CA SER A 140 14.28 1.61 6.86
C SER A 140 15.14 1.30 8.10
N SER A 141 16.45 1.49 7.98
CA SER A 141 17.38 1.36 9.11
C SER A 141 17.04 2.31 10.26
N ASN A 142 16.49 3.49 9.94
CA ASN A 142 16.08 4.50 10.92
C ASN A 142 14.77 4.12 11.64
N LYS A 143 14.04 3.11 11.13
CA LYS A 143 12.80 2.59 11.72
C LYS A 143 11.79 3.71 12.00
N ASN A 144 11.62 4.60 11.02
CA ASN A 144 10.71 5.74 11.13
C ASN A 144 9.28 5.23 11.30
N MET A 145 8.49 5.92 12.13
CA MET A 145 7.09 5.56 12.30
C MET A 145 6.31 5.90 11.02
N GLN A 146 5.53 4.94 10.54
CA GLN A 146 4.72 5.02 9.33
C GLN A 146 3.26 4.62 9.63
N ILE A 147 2.35 5.35 9.00
CA ILE A 147 0.93 5.01 8.90
C ILE A 147 0.62 4.78 7.43
N LEU A 148 0.01 3.63 7.11
CA LEU A 148 -0.59 3.37 5.80
C LEU A 148 -2.11 3.34 5.98
N ALA A 149 -2.83 4.09 5.15
CA ALA A 149 -4.27 4.18 5.24
C ALA A 149 -4.92 4.24 3.84
N VAL A 150 -6.14 3.71 3.75
CA VAL A 150 -6.98 3.74 2.55
C VAL A 150 -8.29 4.45 2.89
N HIS A 151 -8.65 5.46 2.10
CA HIS A 151 -9.93 6.15 2.25
C HIS A 151 -11.05 5.27 1.70
N GLU A 152 -12.04 4.94 2.52
CA GLU A 152 -13.03 3.90 2.23
C GLU A 152 -13.95 4.26 1.05
N LYS A 153 -14.22 5.56 0.85
CA LYS A 153 -15.13 6.01 -0.22
C LYS A 153 -14.45 6.15 -1.58
N THR A 154 -13.25 6.73 -1.59
CA THR A 154 -12.54 7.07 -2.85
C THR A 154 -11.49 6.02 -3.21
N LEU A 155 -11.12 5.16 -2.26
CA LEU A 155 -10.03 4.20 -2.36
C LEU A 155 -8.68 4.87 -2.65
N SER A 156 -8.57 6.16 -2.31
CA SER A 156 -7.31 6.89 -2.26
C SER A 156 -6.46 6.34 -1.12
N GLN A 157 -5.16 6.37 -1.27
CA GLN A 157 -4.23 5.81 -0.30
C GLN A 157 -3.30 6.90 0.22
N ALA A 158 -3.01 6.86 1.51
CA ALA A 158 -2.09 7.76 2.18
C ALA A 158 -0.96 6.96 2.84
N GLU A 159 0.26 7.34 2.53
CA GLU A 159 1.47 6.90 3.22
C GLU A 159 2.02 8.09 3.99
N ILE A 160 2.14 7.94 5.31
CA ILE A 160 2.54 9.02 6.20
C ILE A 160 3.71 8.55 7.05
N THR A 161 4.87 9.17 6.91
CA THR A 161 6.10 8.75 7.57
C THR A 161 6.70 9.90 8.36
N TRP A 162 6.97 9.68 9.64
CA TRP A 162 7.69 10.64 10.48
C TRP A 162 9.20 10.38 10.44
N LEU A 163 9.91 11.22 9.70
CA LEU A 163 11.36 11.27 9.66
C LEU A 163 11.87 12.06 10.87
N LYS A 164 12.53 11.38 11.81
CA LYS A 164 12.97 11.97 13.09
C LYS A 164 14.21 12.86 13.00
N GLY A 165 14.89 12.87 11.85
CA GLY A 165 16.15 13.59 11.67
C GLY A 165 17.35 12.97 12.39
N LEU A 166 17.36 11.64 12.59
CA LEU A 166 18.43 10.93 13.30
C LEU A 166 19.78 10.97 12.57
N ASP A 167 19.77 11.34 11.30
CA ASP A 167 20.89 11.54 10.40
C ASP A 167 21.39 13.01 10.37
N GLY A 168 20.85 13.86 11.24
CA GLY A 168 21.23 15.28 11.33
C GLY A 168 20.38 16.21 10.45
N HIS A 169 19.38 15.68 9.74
CA HIS A 169 18.38 16.49 9.05
C HIS A 169 17.29 17.00 9.99
N GLU A 170 16.55 18.02 9.56
CA GLU A 170 15.40 18.53 10.31
C GLU A 170 14.28 17.46 10.38
N PRO A 171 13.63 17.25 11.54
CA PRO A 171 12.50 16.34 11.62
C PRO A 171 11.32 16.85 10.78
N LEU A 172 10.67 15.91 10.10
CA LEU A 172 9.50 16.19 9.26
C LEU A 172 8.54 15.01 9.22
N ILE A 173 7.28 15.29 8.89
CA ILE A 173 6.31 14.27 8.50
C ILE A 173 6.15 14.37 7.00
N GLU A 174 6.51 13.31 6.29
CA GLU A 174 6.28 13.16 4.86
C GLU A 174 4.91 12.50 4.64
N VAL A 175 4.15 13.05 3.70
CA VAL A 175 2.84 12.53 3.28
C VAL A 175 2.90 12.29 1.77
N SER A 176 2.67 11.05 1.36
CA SER A 176 2.37 10.70 -0.03
C SER A 176 0.92 10.26 -0.13
N LEU A 177 0.08 11.09 -0.75
CA LEU A 177 -1.32 10.80 -1.02
C LEU A 177 -1.51 10.52 -2.51
N TYR A 178 -2.26 9.46 -2.85
CA TYR A 178 -2.53 9.12 -4.24
C TYR A 178 -3.97 8.63 -4.44
N SER A 179 -4.57 8.98 -5.58
CA SER A 179 -5.86 8.45 -5.99
C SER A 179 -5.76 7.01 -6.43
N ARG A 180 -6.90 6.31 -6.46
CA ARG A 180 -7.04 5.10 -7.26
C ARG A 180 -6.80 5.44 -8.74
N CYS A 181 -6.28 4.50 -9.53
CA CYS A 181 -6.11 4.70 -10.96
C CYS A 181 -7.46 4.86 -11.65
N PHE A 182 -7.51 5.74 -12.64
CA PHE A 182 -8.71 6.06 -13.41
C PHE A 182 -8.36 6.26 -14.89
N ARG A 183 -9.36 6.12 -15.76
CA ARG A 183 -9.24 6.54 -17.16
C ARG A 183 -9.64 8.00 -17.28
N SER A 184 -8.79 8.83 -17.89
CA SER A 184 -9.10 10.24 -18.12
C SER A 184 -10.21 10.37 -19.17
N THR A 185 -11.28 11.09 -18.84
CA THR A 185 -12.34 11.43 -19.81
C THR A 185 -11.92 12.49 -20.82
N ASN A 186 -10.79 13.17 -20.59
CA ASN A 186 -10.29 14.23 -21.47
C ASN A 186 -9.43 13.64 -22.61
N ASP A 187 -9.14 12.34 -22.57
CA ASP A 187 -8.34 11.64 -23.59
C ASP A 187 -9.19 11.15 -24.78
N SER A 188 -10.54 11.24 -24.68
CA SER A 188 -11.47 10.88 -25.76
C SER A 188 -11.74 11.98 -26.79
N GLU A 189 -11.16 13.19 -26.63
CA GLU A 189 -11.32 14.31 -27.59
C GLU A 189 -10.09 14.52 -28.51
N GLN A 190 -9.07 13.66 -28.47
CA GLN A 190 -7.88 13.76 -29.32
C GLN A 190 -7.66 12.50 -30.19
N GLY A 191 -8.75 11.96 -30.76
CA GLY A 191 -8.72 10.91 -31.78
C GLY A 191 -9.12 11.45 -33.15
#